data_AF-A0A0T9UXA7-F1
#
_entry.id   AF-A0A0T9UXA7-F1
#
_cell.length_a   1.000
_cell.length_b   1.000
_cell.length_c   1.000
_cell.angle_alpha   90.00
_cell.angle_beta   90.00
_cell.angle_gamma   90.00
#
_symmetry.space_group_name_H-M   'P 1'
#
loop_
_entity.id
_entity.type
_entity.pdbx_description
1 polymer ?
#
loop_
_entity_poly.entity_id
_entity_poly.type
_entity_poly.pdbx_seq_one_letter_code
_entity_poly.pdbx_strand_id
1 'polypeptide(L)'
;MIKLYVEYVLDKHTPRENARSSAYHSSHVGANLAVSMATKKSMAYSIAKTVVGSFSVSNIVRAEINKKGLFLINAADLYGKVQKSAMAARKLQVIDPGYYNLLRINNIEMLYVYIDPVISKTMKKIRSNSNLSFDEIVNILNSMAR
;
A
#
# COMPACT_ATOMS: atom_id res chain seq x y z
N MET A 1 -0.93 2.72 5.55
CA MET A 1 -0.03 2.38 4.43
C MET A 1 -0.61 1.32 3.49
N ILE A 2 -0.87 0.08 3.92
CA ILE A 2 -1.43 -0.97 3.03
C ILE A 2 -2.73 -0.52 2.35
N LYS A 3 -3.66 0.09 3.09
CA LYS A 3 -4.86 0.72 2.50
C LYS A 3 -4.52 1.71 1.39
N LEU A 4 -3.57 2.62 1.63
CA LEU A 4 -3.16 3.63 0.63
C LEU A 4 -2.57 2.98 -0.62
N TYR A 5 -1.84 1.87 -0.47
CA TYR A 5 -1.33 1.11 -1.61
C TYR A 5 -2.45 0.46 -2.42
N VAL A 6 -3.39 -0.22 -1.74
CA VAL A 6 -4.53 -0.88 -2.38
C VAL A 6 -5.39 0.15 -3.11
N GLU A 7 -5.71 1.28 -2.47
CA GLU A 7 -6.46 2.40 -3.06
C GLU A 7 -5.72 2.96 -4.29
N TYR A 8 -4.41 3.23 -4.17
CA TYR A 8 -3.57 3.67 -5.29
C TYR A 8 -3.56 2.70 -6.48
N VAL A 9 -3.44 1.39 -6.23
CA VAL A 9 -3.43 0.37 -7.28
C VAL A 9 -4.80 0.27 -7.96
N LEU A 10 -5.89 0.29 -7.21
CA LEU A 10 -7.26 0.25 -7.74
C LEU A 10 -7.58 1.49 -8.57
N ASP A 11 -7.16 2.68 -8.12
CA ASP A 11 -7.37 3.92 -8.87
C ASP A 11 -6.58 3.94 -10.19
N LYS A 12 -5.35 3.41 -10.20
CA LYS A 12 -4.50 3.35 -11.39
C LYS A 12 -5.01 2.41 -12.48
N HIS A 13 -5.71 1.34 -12.10
CA HIS A 13 -6.18 0.29 -13.02
C HIS A 13 -7.69 0.27 -13.21
N THR A 14 -8.41 1.27 -12.67
CA THR A 14 -9.81 1.47 -13.07
C THR A 14 -9.83 1.96 -14.52
N PRO A 15 -10.63 1.35 -15.42
CA PRO A 15 -10.84 1.87 -16.77
C PRO A 15 -11.22 3.35 -16.77
N ARG A 16 -10.45 4.15 -17.51
CA ARG A 16 -10.54 5.63 -17.55
C ARG A 16 -11.82 6.17 -18.21
N GLU A 17 -12.66 5.31 -18.76
CA GLU A 17 -13.89 5.69 -19.46
C GLU A 17 -14.90 6.40 -18.54
N ASN A 18 -14.91 6.06 -17.25
CA ASN A 18 -15.84 6.63 -16.28
C ASN A 18 -15.36 7.93 -15.60
N ALA A 19 -14.15 8.42 -15.91
CA ALA A 19 -13.54 9.52 -15.13
C ALA A 19 -13.49 10.87 -15.86
N ARG A 20 -13.79 10.96 -17.17
CA ARG A 20 -13.64 12.22 -17.93
C ARG A 20 -14.79 12.66 -18.84
N SER A 21 -15.83 11.86 -19.11
CA SER A 21 -16.89 12.30 -20.04
C SER A 21 -18.10 12.98 -19.39
N SER A 22 -18.18 13.09 -18.06
CA SER A 22 -19.36 13.68 -17.40
C SER A 22 -19.00 14.88 -16.52
N ALA A 23 -18.31 15.85 -17.12
CA ALA A 23 -18.42 17.23 -16.67
C ALA A 23 -19.69 17.79 -17.31
N TYR A 24 -20.55 18.40 -16.49
CA TYR A 24 -21.76 19.13 -16.90
C TYR A 24 -22.99 18.25 -17.19
N HIS A 25 -23.66 17.78 -16.14
CA HIS A 25 -25.07 18.05 -15.82
C HIS A 25 -25.65 16.97 -14.88
N SER A 26 -26.44 17.42 -13.90
CA SER A 26 -27.39 16.64 -13.08
C SER A 26 -26.84 15.95 -11.82
N SER A 27 -27.45 16.30 -10.68
CA SER A 27 -27.25 15.79 -9.31
C SER A 27 -27.30 14.26 -9.15
N HIS A 28 -27.84 13.54 -10.13
CA HIS A 28 -27.92 12.08 -10.13
C HIS A 28 -26.59 11.39 -10.51
N VAL A 29 -25.75 12.03 -11.33
CA VAL A 29 -24.43 11.47 -11.71
C VAL A 29 -23.41 11.64 -10.58
N GLY A 30 -23.49 12.74 -9.83
CA GLY A 30 -22.66 12.95 -8.64
C GLY A 30 -22.86 11.87 -7.56
N ALA A 31 -24.10 11.39 -7.39
CA ALA A 31 -24.39 10.26 -6.51
C ALA A 31 -23.74 8.96 -7.01
N ASN A 32 -23.84 8.64 -8.31
CA ASN A 32 -23.21 7.44 -8.88
C ASN A 32 -21.68 7.47 -8.81
N LEU A 33 -21.07 8.64 -9.01
CA LEU A 33 -19.63 8.84 -8.85
C LEU A 33 -19.21 8.69 -7.38
N ALA A 34 -19.95 9.31 -6.45
CA ALA A 34 -19.69 9.18 -5.02
C ALA A 34 -19.85 7.74 -4.54
N VAL A 35 -20.87 7.02 -5.03
CA VAL A 35 -21.10 5.59 -4.74
C VAL A 35 -19.96 4.73 -5.30
N SER A 36 -19.53 4.96 -6.55
CA SER A 36 -18.39 4.22 -7.13
C SER A 36 -17.10 4.45 -6.33
N MET A 37 -16.83 5.69 -5.93
CA MET A 37 -15.66 6.03 -5.12
C MET A 37 -15.74 5.47 -3.70
N ALA A 38 -16.92 5.50 -3.08
CA ALA A 38 -17.17 4.91 -1.77
C ALA A 38 -16.99 3.38 -1.79
N THR A 39 -17.49 2.72 -2.83
CA THR A 39 -17.32 1.26 -3.05
C THR A 39 -15.85 0.89 -3.21
N LYS A 40 -15.07 1.65 -4.00
CA LYS A 40 -13.62 1.39 -4.11
C LYS A 40 -12.90 1.57 -2.79
N LYS A 41 -13.23 2.60 -2.03
CA LYS A 41 -12.64 2.85 -0.71
C LYS A 41 -13.01 1.76 0.30
N SER A 42 -14.24 1.25 0.26
CA SER A 42 -14.69 0.15 1.12
C SER A 42 -14.00 -1.17 0.73
N MET A 43 -13.88 -1.47 -0.57
CA MET A 43 -13.10 -2.61 -1.07
C MET A 43 -11.64 -2.50 -0.63
N ALA A 44 -11.01 -1.35 -0.83
CA ALA A 44 -9.62 -1.11 -0.42
C ALA A 44 -9.43 -1.31 1.08
N TYR A 45 -10.39 -0.84 1.88
CA TYR A 45 -10.39 -1.04 3.33
C TYR A 45 -10.52 -2.52 3.71
N SER A 46 -11.46 -3.27 3.11
CA SER A 46 -11.65 -4.70 3.38
C SER A 46 -10.42 -5.52 3.03
N ILE A 47 -9.84 -5.31 1.84
CA ILE A 47 -8.60 -5.98 1.43
C ILE A 47 -7.48 -5.63 2.40
N ALA A 48 -7.29 -4.34 2.70
CA ALA A 48 -6.24 -3.92 3.62
C ALA A 48 -6.42 -4.51 5.03
N LYS A 49 -7.66 -4.60 5.53
CA LYS A 49 -7.99 -5.21 6.81
C LYS A 49 -7.64 -6.69 6.84
N THR A 50 -7.96 -7.43 5.77
CA THR A 50 -7.61 -8.85 5.64
C THR A 50 -6.09 -9.04 5.60
N VAL A 51 -5.38 -8.22 4.80
CA VAL A 51 -3.91 -8.27 4.70
C VAL A 51 -3.26 -7.94 6.04
N VAL A 52 -3.72 -6.91 6.75
CA VAL A 52 -3.17 -6.57 8.08
C VAL A 52 -3.48 -7.68 9.09
N GLY A 53 -4.64 -8.33 9.00
CA GLY A 53 -5.03 -9.43 9.88
C GLY A 53 -4.19 -10.70 9.69
N SER A 54 -3.77 -10.99 8.46
CA SER A 54 -2.90 -12.15 8.16
C SER A 54 -1.41 -11.83 8.23
N PHE A 55 -1.05 -10.58 7.97
CA PHE A 55 0.29 -10.06 8.22
C PHE A 55 0.46 -9.98 9.73
N SER A 56 0.97 -11.07 10.30
CA SER A 56 1.38 -11.11 11.70
C SER A 56 2.59 -10.18 11.86
N VAL A 57 2.36 -8.86 11.92
CA VAL A 57 3.30 -7.83 12.39
C VAL A 57 3.89 -8.32 13.72
N SER A 58 3.05 -8.99 14.50
CA SER A 58 3.40 -9.78 15.68
C SER A 58 4.63 -10.68 15.48
N ASN A 59 4.80 -11.44 14.40
CA ASN A 59 5.96 -12.34 14.27
C ASN A 59 7.27 -11.60 13.98
N ILE A 60 7.26 -10.56 13.14
CA ILE A 60 8.46 -9.77 12.85
C ILE A 60 8.84 -8.93 14.08
N VAL A 61 7.84 -8.30 14.72
CA VAL A 61 8.03 -7.48 15.92
C VAL A 61 8.41 -8.34 17.12
N ARG A 62 7.78 -9.49 17.34
CA ARG A 62 8.15 -10.44 18.41
C ARG A 62 9.52 -11.07 18.19
N ALA A 63 9.90 -11.38 16.95
CA ALA A 63 11.24 -11.91 16.67
C ALA A 63 12.33 -10.86 16.92
N GLU A 64 12.07 -9.59 16.59
CA GLU A 64 12.99 -8.49 16.84
C GLU A 64 13.07 -8.15 18.35
N ILE A 65 11.95 -8.21 19.07
CA ILE A 65 11.87 -7.99 20.53
C ILE A 65 12.51 -9.16 21.29
N ASN A 66 12.27 -10.41 20.90
CA ASN A 66 12.89 -11.59 21.53
C ASN A 66 14.40 -11.69 21.27
N LYS A 67 14.90 -11.19 20.13
CA LYS A 67 16.35 -11.13 19.87
C LYS A 67 17.09 -10.10 20.72
N LYS A 68 16.40 -9.08 21.23
CA LYS A 68 16.98 -7.99 22.02
C LYS A 68 16.37 -7.96 23.43
N GLY A 69 16.42 -9.10 24.11
CA GLY A 69 16.02 -9.21 25.51
C GLY A 69 16.67 -8.11 26.36
N LEU A 70 15.81 -7.21 26.85
CA LEU A 70 15.95 -6.32 28.00
C LEU A 70 17.16 -5.37 28.18
N PHE A 71 18.25 -5.44 27.42
CA PHE A 71 19.44 -4.62 27.73
C PHE A 71 20.12 -4.02 26.50
N LEU A 72 20.22 -2.67 26.48
CA LEU A 72 21.08 -1.82 25.66
C LEU A 72 20.68 -1.61 24.18
N ILE A 73 19.81 -0.62 23.92
CA ILE A 73 19.70 0.01 22.60
C ILE A 73 20.75 1.13 22.53
N ASN A 74 21.86 0.90 21.83
CA ASN A 74 22.91 1.92 21.63
C ASN A 74 22.50 2.95 20.56
N ALA A 75 23.06 4.17 20.60
CA ALA A 75 22.79 5.21 19.60
C ALA A 75 23.11 4.76 18.16
N ALA A 76 24.12 3.90 17.99
CA ALA A 76 24.44 3.27 16.70
C ALA A 76 23.34 2.34 16.18
N ASP A 77 22.63 1.61 17.07
CA ASP A 77 21.48 0.78 16.69
C ASP A 77 20.30 1.65 16.23
N LEU A 78 20.08 2.79 16.88
CA LEU A 78 19.05 3.75 16.47
C LEU A 78 19.38 4.36 15.12
N TYR A 79 20.63 4.79 14.91
CA TYR A 79 21.07 5.33 13.63
C TYR A 79 20.96 4.31 12.50
N GLY A 80 21.35 3.05 12.74
CA GLY A 80 21.21 1.95 11.78
C GLY A 80 19.74 1.67 11.41
N LYS A 81 18.81 1.79 12.37
CA LYS A 81 17.37 1.66 12.09
C LYS A 81 16.86 2.81 11.22
N VAL A 82 17.23 4.05 11.53
CA VAL A 82 16.84 5.22 10.72
C VAL A 82 17.42 5.11 9.30
N GLN A 83 18.69 4.73 9.17
CA GLN A 83 19.34 4.53 7.88
C GLN A 83 18.64 3.45 7.05
N LYS A 84 18.27 2.32 7.67
CA LYS A 84 17.53 1.24 7.01
C LYS A 84 16.16 1.70 6.52
N SER A 85 15.43 2.47 7.35
CA SER A 85 14.16 3.08 6.96
C SER A 85 14.30 4.07 5.81
N ALA A 86 15.30 4.95 5.87
CA ALA A 86 15.58 5.91 4.81
C ALA A 86 15.95 5.22 3.48
N MET A 87 16.73 4.15 3.54
CA MET A 87 17.10 3.36 2.36
C MET A 87 15.88 2.66 1.74
N ALA A 88 14.98 2.10 2.54
CA ALA A 88 13.75 1.50 2.06
C ALA A 88 12.81 2.52 1.40
N ALA A 89 12.66 3.71 1.99
CA ALA A 89 11.88 4.80 1.40
C ALA A 89 12.50 5.29 0.08
N ARG A 90 13.83 5.42 0.02
CA ARG A 90 14.54 5.84 -1.20
C ARG A 90 14.45 4.79 -2.32
N LYS A 91 14.53 3.51 -1.97
CA LYS A 91 14.26 2.40 -2.91
C LYS A 91 12.83 2.50 -3.45
N LEU A 92 11.84 2.77 -2.60
CA LEU A 92 10.45 2.93 -3.05
C LEU A 92 10.28 4.12 -4.00
N GLN A 93 10.94 5.25 -3.72
CA GLN A 93 10.92 6.44 -4.58
C GLN A 93 11.35 6.12 -6.03
N VAL A 94 12.32 5.22 -6.21
CA VAL A 94 12.81 4.81 -7.54
C VAL A 94 11.85 3.82 -8.21
N ILE A 95 11.29 2.86 -7.45
CA ILE A 95 10.47 1.79 -8.02
C ILE A 95 9.05 2.28 -8.35
N ASP A 96 8.44 3.06 -7.46
CA ASP A 96 7.09 3.59 -7.60
C ASP A 96 6.98 4.99 -6.95
N PRO A 97 7.35 6.05 -7.71
CA PRO A 97 7.33 7.42 -7.19
C PRO A 97 5.92 7.90 -6.81
N GLY A 98 4.86 7.34 -7.43
CA GLY A 98 3.48 7.68 -7.13
C GLY A 98 3.07 7.22 -5.73
N TYR A 99 3.34 5.95 -5.42
CA TYR A 99 3.09 5.43 -4.07
C TYR A 99 4.01 6.08 -3.02
N TYR A 100 5.27 6.35 -3.36
CA TYR A 100 6.18 7.10 -2.48
C TYR A 100 5.61 8.47 -2.10
N ASN A 101 5.12 9.24 -3.08
CA ASN A 101 4.57 10.57 -2.83
C ASN A 101 3.32 10.51 -1.92
N LEU A 102 2.46 9.50 -2.11
CA LEU A 102 1.31 9.27 -1.22
C LEU A 102 1.75 9.02 0.23
N LEU A 103 2.80 8.22 0.45
CA LEU A 103 3.31 8.01 1.80
C LEU A 103 3.99 9.26 2.37
N ARG A 104 4.70 10.02 1.53
CA ARG A 104 5.39 11.27 1.91
C ARG A 104 4.41 12.35 2.35
N ILE A 105 3.31 12.57 1.62
CA ILE A 105 2.26 13.54 1.99
C ILE A 105 1.63 13.18 3.35
N ASN A 106 1.60 11.89 3.69
CA ASN A 106 1.12 11.40 4.98
C ASN A 106 2.23 11.33 6.05
N ASN A 107 3.47 11.75 5.77
CA ASN A 107 4.64 11.68 6.67
C ASN A 107 4.93 10.28 7.22
N ILE A 108 4.65 9.23 6.44
CA ILE A 108 4.81 7.81 6.84
C ILE A 108 5.73 7.03 5.91
N GLU A 109 6.46 7.69 5.02
CA GLU A 109 7.33 7.03 4.03
C GLU A 109 8.44 6.20 4.68
N MET A 110 9.01 6.66 5.80
CA MET A 110 10.07 5.93 6.51
C MET A 110 9.55 4.65 7.21
N LEU A 111 8.25 4.56 7.46
CA LEU A 111 7.60 3.36 8.00
C LEU A 111 7.41 2.27 6.93
N TYR A 112 7.64 2.59 5.65
CA TYR A 112 7.55 1.63 4.56
C TYR A 112 8.40 0.37 4.80
N VAL A 113 9.52 0.49 5.53
CA VAL A 113 10.42 -0.64 5.83
C VAL A 113 9.69 -1.84 6.46
N TYR A 114 8.61 -1.61 7.22
CA TYR A 114 7.85 -2.65 7.89
C TYR A 114 6.92 -3.43 6.93
N ILE A 115 6.54 -2.81 5.81
CA ILE A 115 5.60 -3.40 4.83
C ILE A 115 6.26 -3.67 3.47
N ASP A 116 7.50 -3.23 3.26
CA ASP A 116 8.30 -3.49 2.05
C ASP A 116 8.24 -4.95 1.58
N PRO A 117 8.40 -5.99 2.43
CA PRO A 117 8.38 -7.37 1.94
C PRO A 117 7.05 -7.80 1.33
N VAL A 118 5.92 -7.24 1.79
CA VAL A 118 4.59 -7.55 1.24
C VAL A 118 4.34 -6.73 -0.02
N ILE A 119 4.58 -5.42 0.05
CA ILE A 119 4.31 -4.50 -1.04
C ILE A 119 5.22 -4.77 -2.23
N SER A 120 6.53 -4.96 -2.01
CA SER A 120 7.48 -5.25 -3.09
C SER A 120 7.13 -6.53 -3.87
N LYS A 121 6.63 -7.58 -3.19
CA LYS A 121 6.21 -8.83 -3.87
C LYS A 121 5.02 -8.58 -4.79
N THR A 122 4.01 -7.88 -4.29
CA THR A 122 2.80 -7.58 -5.06
C THR A 122 3.08 -6.61 -6.19
N MET A 123 3.85 -5.57 -5.93
CA MET A 123 4.28 -4.60 -6.94
C MET A 123 5.05 -5.27 -8.08
N LYS A 124 5.93 -6.24 -7.77
CA LYS A 124 6.59 -7.06 -8.78
C LYS A 124 5.59 -7.87 -9.62
N LYS A 125 4.64 -8.57 -8.99
CA LYS A 125 3.60 -9.36 -9.70
C LYS A 125 2.73 -8.50 -10.63
N ILE A 126 2.40 -7.28 -10.20
CA ILE A 126 1.61 -6.33 -11.00
C ILE A 126 2.45 -5.79 -12.16
N ARG A 127 3.71 -5.39 -11.92
CA ARG A 127 4.58 -4.86 -12.99
C ARG A 127 5.01 -5.91 -14.01
N SER A 128 5.08 -7.19 -13.63
CA SER A 128 5.45 -8.28 -14.55
C SER A 128 4.35 -8.64 -15.55
N ASN A 129 3.10 -8.22 -15.29
CA ASN A 129 1.97 -8.48 -16.18
C ASN A 129 1.34 -7.15 -16.63
N SER A 130 1.66 -6.72 -17.85
CA SER A 130 1.23 -5.43 -18.39
C SER A 130 -0.25 -5.34 -18.78
N ASN A 131 -0.94 -6.48 -18.94
CA ASN A 131 -2.33 -6.56 -19.41
C ASN A 131 -3.29 -7.17 -18.35
N LEU A 132 -3.11 -6.82 -17.08
CA LEU A 132 -3.98 -7.35 -16.02
C LEU A 132 -5.38 -6.72 -16.07
N SER A 133 -6.42 -7.56 -16.01
CA SER A 133 -7.79 -7.11 -15.76
C SER A 133 -7.96 -6.61 -14.33
N PHE A 134 -8.98 -5.79 -14.08
CA PHE A 134 -9.33 -5.30 -12.75
C PHE A 134 -9.54 -6.45 -11.75
N ASP A 135 -10.21 -7.53 -12.16
CA ASP A 135 -10.45 -8.70 -11.30
C ASP A 135 -9.16 -9.44 -10.95
N GLU A 136 -8.21 -9.53 -11.88
CA GLU A 136 -6.90 -10.13 -11.64
C GLU A 136 -6.09 -9.31 -10.64
N ILE A 137 -6.19 -7.99 -10.72
CA ILE A 137 -5.54 -7.08 -9.76
C ILE A 137 -6.14 -7.25 -8.37
N VAL A 138 -7.47 -7.30 -8.25
CA VAL A 138 -8.14 -7.55 -6.98
C VAL A 138 -7.72 -8.91 -6.40
N ASN A 139 -7.60 -9.94 -7.24
CA ASN A 139 -7.12 -11.25 -6.81
C ASN A 139 -5.65 -11.22 -6.34
N ILE A 140 -4.78 -10.52 -7.06
CA ILE A 140 -3.38 -10.31 -6.66
C ILE A 140 -3.31 -9.55 -5.32
N LEU A 141 -4.14 -8.53 -5.12
CA LEU A 141 -4.20 -7.78 -3.86
C LEU A 141 -4.73 -8.63 -2.71
N ASN A 142 -5.74 -9.48 -2.93
CA ASN A 142 -6.20 -10.46 -1.94
C ASN A 142 -5.12 -11.51 -1.62
N SER A 143 -4.29 -11.88 -2.60
CA SER A 143 -3.16 -12.78 -2.38
C SER A 143 -2.08 -12.19 -1.45
N MET A 144 -2.09 -10.87 -1.19
CA MET A 144 -1.22 -10.27 -0.17
C MET A 144 -1.50 -10.78 1.23
N ALA A 145 -2.72 -11.26 1.46
CA ALA A 145 -3.13 -11.80 2.75
C ALA A 145 -2.76 -13.27 2.94
N ARG A 146 -2.24 -13.96 1.92
CA ARG A 146 -1.85 -15.37 1.95
C ARG A 146 -0.33 -15.49 1.96
#